data_AF-W2QGN7-F1
#
_entry.id   AF-W2QGN7-F1
#
_cell.length_a   1.000
_cell.length_b   1.000
_cell.length_c   1.000
_cell.angle_alpha   90.00
_cell.angle_beta   90.00
_cell.angle_gamma   90.00
#
_symmetry.space_group_name_H-M   'P 1'
#
loop_
_entity.id
_entity.type
_entity.pdbx_description
1 polymer ?
#
loop_
_entity_poly.entity_id
_entity_poly.type
_entity_poly.pdbx_seq_one_letter_code
_entity_poly.pdbx_strand_id
1 'polypeptide(L)'
;MEATAPTSKRPGRSGLAPDKNAYNHYARSCREGVAQAHPSWSVQQVSSELGRQWKALTAAERKPWIELAQFDKARFHTEARQYIRQQQTDGQPVQLPIKRKKKQNEPRQPDTSYICFWKSRRPEVVAANPLLDAQLVSKEVARQWRALPDSERKIWEDMAAKDKLRFQEEIACIHPTLEVAPQNVSALKSPLKDPFAPKPAKTGFQLFMSHNRESFTLLNMTINEFRTEMSQLWKRLSEADKNEWYELAKQDGRRFEREMNAYKPPAYMDSEVQRAHKHIDELKRLTRGDPAAPRLPRNAYSVYLSTKRQEIAAQHPDLKNSQIMREIGIAWKALTDDERALYQRKAEEDVDRFRTEMEAHLARQYEGQQASDHPAKKRTRKRKYERQTHTHQDLREQEKQEDQQQQQQQLVTVHRKVKAPVVGRKKRKTGPPRRPKTAYNLMYMSKRTELLATYQMSHNECSALCGRLWRQMSEEEREPYKRMAVEDKRRYEVELATYNAQASVASEGALRDSAGFQYFFEAKCRENEKISRNEVAAIWRGMSEPHQLLWAELANDSHLPGADASDANQERTEEQGHLGMSASAVLTPQERLL
;
A
#
# COMPACT_ATOMS: atom_id res chain seq x y z
N MET A 1 -58.11 -17.13 -38.34
CA MET A 1 -57.30 -17.71 -37.25
C MET A 1 -56.06 -18.33 -37.88
N GLU A 2 -54.99 -17.55 -38.06
CA GLU A 2 -53.70 -18.07 -38.49
C GLU A 2 -52.77 -18.05 -37.27
N ALA A 3 -52.47 -19.25 -36.77
CA ALA A 3 -51.56 -19.45 -35.65
C ALA A 3 -50.13 -19.21 -36.13
N THR A 4 -49.55 -18.08 -35.76
CA THR A 4 -48.12 -17.78 -35.97
C THR A 4 -47.28 -18.72 -35.10
N ALA A 5 -46.50 -19.58 -35.75
CA ALA A 5 -45.58 -20.52 -35.13
C ALA A 5 -44.53 -19.80 -34.24
N PRO A 6 -44.16 -20.37 -33.08
CA PRO A 6 -43.16 -19.77 -32.21
C PRO A 6 -41.76 -19.91 -32.83
N THR A 7 -41.11 -18.76 -33.02
CA THR A 7 -39.72 -18.65 -33.48
C THR A 7 -38.79 -19.50 -32.60
N SER A 8 -38.14 -20.48 -33.23
CA SER A 8 -37.05 -21.31 -32.70
C SER A 8 -35.99 -20.44 -32.00
N LYS A 9 -35.95 -20.50 -30.66
CA LYS A 9 -34.83 -19.96 -29.88
C LYS A 9 -33.61 -20.82 -30.21
N ARG A 10 -32.57 -20.20 -30.78
CA ARG A 10 -31.23 -20.81 -30.92
C ARG A 10 -30.87 -21.52 -29.61
N PRO A 11 -30.39 -22.78 -29.63
CA PRO A 11 -30.00 -23.47 -28.42
C PRO A 11 -28.97 -22.60 -27.69
N GLY A 12 -29.26 -22.29 -26.43
CA GLY A 12 -28.41 -21.44 -25.60
C GLY A 12 -27.00 -22.01 -25.60
N ARG A 13 -25.99 -21.15 -25.82
CA ARG A 13 -24.59 -21.52 -25.64
C ARG A 13 -24.44 -22.14 -24.25
N SER A 14 -24.17 -23.43 -24.18
CA SER A 14 -23.85 -24.22 -22.99
C SER A 14 -22.45 -23.86 -22.45
N GLY A 15 -22.21 -22.57 -22.27
CA GLY A 15 -20.96 -22.02 -21.79
C GLY A 15 -21.24 -20.98 -20.71
N LEU A 16 -20.24 -20.79 -19.85
CA LEU A 16 -20.26 -19.79 -18.79
C LEU A 16 -20.71 -18.42 -19.33
N ALA A 17 -21.74 -17.84 -18.73
CA ALA A 17 -22.22 -16.53 -19.13
C ALA A 17 -21.18 -15.45 -18.77
N PRO A 18 -20.74 -14.61 -19.71
CA PRO A 18 -19.73 -13.59 -19.43
C PRO A 18 -20.25 -12.55 -18.43
N ASP A 19 -19.32 -11.89 -17.74
CA ASP A 19 -19.65 -10.78 -16.86
C ASP A 19 -20.21 -9.57 -17.64
N LYS A 20 -21.18 -8.91 -17.02
CA LYS A 20 -21.88 -7.74 -17.57
C LYS A 20 -21.32 -6.47 -16.92
N ASN A 21 -21.07 -5.47 -17.74
CA ASN A 21 -20.67 -4.15 -17.26
C ASN A 21 -21.88 -3.35 -16.72
N ALA A 22 -21.60 -2.21 -16.08
CA ALA A 22 -22.62 -1.38 -15.43
C ALA A 22 -23.71 -0.91 -16.41
N TYR A 23 -23.30 -0.50 -17.61
CA TYR A 23 -24.22 -0.11 -18.67
C TYR A 23 -25.14 -1.25 -19.10
N ASN A 24 -24.64 -2.50 -19.21
CA ASN A 24 -25.45 -3.65 -19.62
C ASN A 24 -26.53 -4.00 -18.58
N HIS A 25 -26.28 -3.77 -17.30
CA HIS A 25 -27.30 -3.92 -16.26
C HIS A 25 -28.37 -2.82 -16.36
N TYR A 26 -27.93 -1.56 -16.49
CA TYR A 26 -28.83 -0.42 -16.69
C TYR A 26 -29.69 -0.58 -17.95
N ALA A 27 -29.06 -0.86 -19.09
CA ALA A 27 -29.73 -1.05 -20.37
C ALA A 27 -30.71 -2.22 -20.32
N ARG A 28 -30.41 -3.32 -19.63
CA ARG A 28 -31.39 -4.41 -19.47
C ARG A 28 -32.61 -3.97 -18.64
N SER A 29 -32.40 -3.22 -17.56
CA SER A 29 -33.49 -2.78 -16.69
C SER A 29 -34.38 -1.70 -17.33
N CYS A 30 -33.79 -0.80 -18.11
CA CYS A 30 -34.51 0.34 -18.67
C CYS A 30 -35.01 0.09 -20.10
N ARG A 31 -34.51 -0.94 -20.80
CA ARG A 31 -34.89 -1.22 -22.20
C ARG A 31 -36.37 -1.52 -22.36
N GLU A 32 -36.99 -2.22 -21.42
CA GLU A 32 -38.42 -2.54 -21.50
C GLU A 32 -39.27 -1.26 -21.39
N GLY A 33 -38.93 -0.36 -20.46
CA GLY A 33 -39.60 0.94 -20.33
C GLY A 33 -39.43 1.83 -21.56
N VAL A 34 -38.23 1.91 -22.14
CA VAL A 34 -37.99 2.71 -23.35
C VAL A 34 -38.66 2.10 -24.59
N ALA A 35 -38.72 0.76 -24.69
CA ALA A 35 -39.42 0.08 -25.77
C ALA A 35 -40.95 0.23 -25.66
N GLN A 36 -41.51 0.28 -24.45
CA GLN A 36 -42.93 0.53 -24.23
C GLN A 36 -43.32 2.00 -24.47
N ALA A 37 -42.45 2.95 -24.09
CA ALA A 37 -42.67 4.37 -24.36
C ALA A 37 -42.60 4.71 -25.86
N HIS A 38 -41.84 3.92 -26.63
CA HIS A 38 -41.72 4.07 -28.07
C HIS A 38 -41.88 2.73 -28.80
N PRO A 39 -43.12 2.22 -28.93
CA PRO A 39 -43.38 0.90 -29.54
C PRO A 39 -42.99 0.81 -31.02
N SER A 40 -42.88 1.95 -31.71
CA SER A 40 -42.48 2.03 -33.13
C SER A 40 -40.96 2.11 -33.34
N TRP A 41 -40.16 2.26 -32.27
CA TRP A 41 -38.71 2.38 -32.40
C TRP A 41 -38.04 1.03 -32.62
N SER A 42 -37.04 1.02 -33.50
CA SER A 42 -36.19 -0.15 -33.70
C SER A 42 -35.31 -0.42 -32.47
N VAL A 43 -34.88 -1.68 -32.30
CA VAL A 43 -33.99 -2.09 -31.20
C VAL A 43 -32.71 -1.24 -31.15
N GLN A 44 -32.24 -0.76 -32.30
CA GLN A 44 -31.04 0.08 -32.42
C GLN A 44 -31.30 1.52 -31.96
N GLN A 45 -32.49 2.06 -32.23
CA GLN A 45 -32.92 3.38 -31.73
C GLN A 45 -33.12 3.35 -30.20
N VAL A 46 -33.79 2.31 -29.68
CA VAL A 46 -33.94 2.10 -28.22
C VAL A 46 -32.57 1.98 -27.54
N SER A 47 -31.64 1.23 -28.12
CA SER A 47 -30.28 1.12 -27.58
C SER A 47 -29.48 2.43 -27.65
N SER A 48 -29.70 3.26 -28.66
CA SER A 48 -29.05 4.57 -28.77
C SER A 48 -29.55 5.53 -27.71
N GLU A 49 -30.87 5.54 -27.45
CA GLU A 49 -31.47 6.37 -26.41
C GLU A 49 -31.03 5.92 -25.00
N LEU A 50 -30.97 4.61 -24.73
CA LEU A 50 -30.40 4.09 -23.47
C LEU A 50 -28.93 4.50 -23.28
N GLY A 51 -28.14 4.52 -24.36
CA GLY A 51 -26.77 5.01 -24.34
C GLY A 51 -26.67 6.49 -23.99
N ARG A 52 -27.60 7.30 -24.51
CA ARG A 52 -27.71 8.73 -24.19
C ARG A 52 -28.11 8.94 -22.74
N GLN A 53 -29.14 8.26 -22.26
CA GLN A 53 -29.60 8.36 -20.86
C GLN A 53 -28.49 7.93 -19.89
N TRP A 54 -27.78 6.84 -20.17
CA TRP A 54 -26.63 6.42 -19.36
C TRP A 54 -25.54 7.50 -19.25
N LYS A 55 -25.24 8.20 -20.35
CA LYS A 55 -24.27 9.32 -20.36
C LYS A 55 -24.77 10.55 -19.60
N ALA A 56 -26.08 10.76 -19.53
CA ALA A 56 -26.69 11.85 -18.77
C ALA A 56 -26.77 11.58 -17.26
N LEU A 57 -26.78 10.31 -16.82
CA LEU A 57 -26.81 9.96 -15.39
C LEU A 57 -25.62 10.51 -14.61
N THR A 58 -25.90 11.01 -13.42
CA THR A 58 -24.89 11.46 -12.45
C THR A 58 -24.10 10.30 -11.86
N ALA A 59 -22.95 10.58 -11.23
CA ALA A 59 -22.14 9.55 -10.59
C ALA A 59 -22.88 8.82 -9.45
N ALA A 60 -23.82 9.49 -8.78
CA ALA A 60 -24.65 8.90 -7.74
C ALA A 60 -25.66 7.89 -8.31
N GLU A 61 -26.29 8.22 -9.43
CA GLU A 61 -27.28 7.35 -10.09
C GLU A 61 -26.63 6.18 -10.84
N ARG A 62 -25.37 6.33 -11.28
CA ARG A 62 -24.60 5.23 -11.86
C ARG A 62 -24.11 4.23 -10.80
N LYS A 63 -24.01 4.65 -9.54
CA LYS A 63 -23.40 3.86 -8.47
C LYS A 63 -24.04 2.47 -8.27
N PRO A 64 -25.37 2.31 -8.20
CA PRO A 64 -25.99 0.99 -8.06
C PRO A 64 -25.65 0.04 -9.21
N TRP A 65 -25.57 0.57 -10.44
CA TRP A 65 -25.24 -0.21 -11.64
C TRP A 65 -23.75 -0.61 -11.68
N ILE A 66 -22.87 0.28 -11.21
CA ILE A 66 -21.44 0.00 -11.08
C ILE A 66 -21.21 -1.09 -10.03
N GLU A 67 -21.88 -1.00 -8.89
CA GLU A 67 -21.82 -2.02 -7.84
C GLU A 67 -22.35 -3.37 -8.36
N LEU A 68 -23.50 -3.37 -9.06
CA LEU A 68 -24.06 -4.59 -9.65
C LEU A 68 -23.12 -5.26 -10.66
N ALA A 69 -22.40 -4.48 -11.47
CA ALA A 69 -21.39 -5.01 -12.38
C ALA A 69 -20.17 -5.61 -11.67
N GLN A 70 -19.78 -5.05 -10.51
CA GLN A 70 -18.71 -5.63 -9.69
C GLN A 70 -19.13 -7.00 -9.13
N PHE A 71 -20.39 -7.15 -8.71
CA PHE A 71 -20.94 -8.43 -8.28
C PHE A 71 -21.01 -9.45 -9.43
N ASP A 72 -21.47 -9.02 -10.61
CA ASP A 72 -21.56 -9.88 -11.80
C ASP A 72 -20.17 -10.38 -12.23
N LYS A 73 -19.14 -9.54 -12.10
CA LYS A 73 -17.74 -9.91 -12.30
C LYS A 73 -17.22 -10.92 -11.26
N ALA A 74 -17.57 -10.74 -9.98
CA ALA A 74 -17.21 -11.70 -8.93
C ALA A 74 -17.90 -13.06 -9.12
N ARG A 75 -19.17 -13.07 -9.52
CA ARG A 75 -19.92 -14.27 -9.91
C ARG A 75 -19.20 -14.98 -11.05
N PHE A 76 -18.91 -14.28 -12.14
CA PHE A 76 -18.23 -14.85 -13.30
C PHE A 76 -16.89 -15.49 -12.94
N HIS A 77 -16.05 -14.83 -12.13
CA HIS A 77 -14.78 -15.40 -11.69
C HIS A 77 -14.96 -16.68 -10.86
N THR A 78 -15.99 -16.74 -10.02
CA THR A 78 -16.27 -17.91 -9.19
C THR A 78 -16.78 -19.08 -10.02
N GLU A 79 -17.76 -18.81 -10.88
CA GLU A 79 -18.30 -19.79 -11.84
C GLU A 79 -17.18 -20.29 -12.77
N ALA A 80 -16.31 -19.41 -13.26
CA ALA A 80 -15.19 -19.77 -14.13
C ALA A 80 -14.20 -20.72 -13.44
N ARG A 81 -13.90 -20.48 -12.15
CA ARG A 81 -13.07 -21.40 -11.35
C ARG A 81 -13.74 -22.76 -11.15
N GLN A 82 -15.04 -22.77 -10.88
CA GLN A 82 -15.81 -24.00 -10.71
C GLN A 82 -15.87 -24.79 -12.02
N TYR A 83 -16.06 -24.12 -13.15
CA TYR A 83 -16.05 -24.73 -14.47
C TYR A 83 -14.69 -25.31 -14.85
N ILE A 84 -13.59 -24.58 -14.57
CA ILE A 84 -12.23 -25.11 -14.75
C ILE A 84 -12.03 -26.36 -13.87
N ARG A 85 -12.47 -26.32 -12.61
CA ARG A 85 -12.38 -27.47 -11.69
C ARG A 85 -13.19 -28.67 -12.19
N GLN A 86 -14.39 -28.45 -12.72
CA GLN A 86 -15.26 -29.52 -13.23
C GLN A 86 -14.74 -30.16 -14.52
N GLN A 87 -13.97 -29.43 -15.31
CA GLN A 87 -13.37 -29.94 -16.55
C GLN A 87 -11.93 -30.44 -16.39
N GLN A 88 -11.37 -30.39 -15.17
CA GLN A 88 -10.09 -31.04 -14.88
C GLN A 88 -10.28 -32.57 -14.81
N THR A 89 -10.29 -33.21 -15.97
CA THR A 89 -10.02 -34.63 -16.14
C THR A 89 -8.71 -34.76 -16.93
N ASP A 90 -7.70 -35.38 -16.31
CA ASP A 90 -6.41 -35.76 -16.89
C ASP A 90 -5.60 -34.66 -17.61
N GLY A 91 -4.85 -33.90 -16.81
CA GLY A 91 -3.57 -33.28 -17.23
C GLY A 91 -3.60 -32.19 -18.31
N GLN A 92 -4.72 -31.92 -18.97
CA GLN A 92 -4.81 -30.85 -19.98
C GLN A 92 -5.32 -29.52 -19.38
N PRO A 93 -4.68 -28.38 -19.72
CA PRO A 93 -5.15 -27.08 -19.27
C PRO A 93 -6.48 -26.71 -19.94
N VAL A 94 -7.56 -26.76 -19.17
CA VAL A 94 -8.90 -26.32 -19.61
C VAL A 94 -8.87 -24.82 -19.89
N GLN A 95 -9.04 -24.43 -21.15
CA GLN A 95 -9.15 -23.02 -21.53
C GLN A 95 -10.59 -22.54 -21.39
N LEU A 96 -10.80 -21.40 -20.71
CA LEU A 96 -12.10 -20.76 -20.70
C LEU A 96 -12.49 -20.39 -22.14
N PRO A 97 -13.76 -20.55 -22.55
CA PRO A 97 -14.23 -20.22 -23.91
C PRO A 97 -14.11 -18.74 -24.31
N ILE A 98 -13.56 -17.87 -23.44
CA ILE A 98 -13.42 -16.44 -23.66
C ILE A 98 -12.02 -16.13 -24.20
N LYS A 99 -11.97 -15.69 -25.47
CA LYS A 99 -10.73 -15.19 -26.08
C LYS A 99 -10.28 -13.92 -25.35
N ARG A 100 -9.14 -14.00 -24.67
CA ARG A 100 -8.47 -12.82 -24.08
C ARG A 100 -8.05 -11.88 -25.20
N LYS A 101 -8.35 -10.58 -25.06
CA LYS A 101 -7.75 -9.55 -25.93
C LYS A 101 -6.28 -9.40 -25.52
N LYS A 102 -5.35 -9.68 -26.44
CA LYS A 102 -3.91 -9.49 -26.21
C LYS A 102 -3.64 -8.01 -25.89
N LYS A 103 -2.82 -7.75 -24.87
CA LYS A 103 -2.36 -6.39 -24.58
C LYS A 103 -1.27 -6.02 -25.59
N GLN A 104 -1.13 -4.72 -25.88
CA GLN A 104 -0.22 -4.21 -26.92
C GLN A 104 1.26 -4.57 -26.67
N ASN A 105 1.65 -4.78 -25.41
CA ASN A 105 3.05 -5.05 -25.01
C ASN A 105 3.25 -6.48 -24.45
N GLU A 106 2.37 -7.42 -24.79
CA GLU A 106 2.52 -8.83 -24.39
C GLU A 106 3.41 -9.56 -25.41
N PRO A 107 4.51 -10.23 -24.98
CA PRO A 107 5.41 -10.95 -25.88
C PRO A 107 4.64 -11.93 -26.75
N ARG A 108 5.01 -11.97 -28.03
CA ARG A 108 4.37 -12.88 -28.97
C ARG A 108 4.79 -14.31 -28.65
N GLN A 109 3.82 -15.21 -28.52
CA GLN A 109 4.03 -16.66 -28.36
C GLN A 109 5.06 -17.20 -29.37
N PRO A 110 5.89 -18.18 -28.97
CA PRO A 110 6.89 -18.74 -29.85
C PRO A 110 6.23 -19.52 -31.00
N ASP A 111 6.79 -19.38 -32.19
CA ASP A 111 6.33 -20.10 -33.37
C ASP A 111 6.71 -21.58 -33.27
N THR A 112 5.78 -22.47 -33.66
CA THR A 112 6.05 -23.90 -33.77
C THR A 112 6.78 -24.23 -35.07
N SER A 113 7.38 -25.43 -35.18
CA SER A 113 8.13 -25.85 -36.38
C SER A 113 7.30 -25.74 -37.66
N TYR A 114 6.02 -26.11 -37.59
CA TYR A 114 5.06 -25.90 -38.68
C TYR A 114 4.82 -24.42 -39.01
N ILE A 115 4.77 -23.53 -38.02
CA ILE A 115 4.54 -22.10 -38.26
C ILE A 115 5.77 -21.44 -38.89
N CYS A 116 6.98 -21.83 -38.49
CA CYS A 116 8.22 -21.41 -39.14
C CYS A 116 8.23 -21.83 -40.62
N PHE A 117 7.89 -23.10 -40.89
CA PHE A 117 7.74 -23.61 -42.26
C PHE A 117 6.61 -22.93 -43.04
N TRP A 118 5.47 -22.69 -42.40
CA TRP A 118 4.35 -22.05 -43.05
C TRP A 118 4.66 -20.60 -43.44
N LYS A 119 5.43 -19.87 -42.62
CA LYS A 119 5.85 -18.50 -42.91
C LYS A 119 6.81 -18.43 -44.10
N SER A 120 7.74 -19.38 -44.24
CA SER A 120 8.68 -19.43 -45.35
C SER A 120 8.01 -19.88 -46.65
N ARG A 121 7.15 -20.91 -46.58
CA ARG A 121 6.58 -21.55 -47.77
C ARG A 121 5.30 -20.90 -48.27
N ARG A 122 4.52 -20.21 -47.42
CA ARG A 122 3.29 -19.53 -47.83
C ARG A 122 3.52 -18.49 -48.94
N PRO A 123 4.50 -17.57 -48.86
CA PRO A 123 4.74 -16.59 -49.91
C PRO A 123 4.97 -17.24 -51.28
N GLU A 124 5.70 -18.35 -51.32
CA GLU A 124 5.98 -19.10 -52.55
C GLU A 124 4.73 -19.76 -53.11
N VAL A 125 3.86 -20.33 -52.26
CA VAL A 125 2.59 -20.94 -52.69
C VAL A 125 1.58 -19.87 -53.14
N VAL A 126 1.58 -18.69 -52.52
CA VAL A 126 0.77 -17.52 -52.94
C VAL A 126 1.29 -16.98 -54.27
N ALA A 127 2.61 -16.86 -54.46
CA ALA A 127 3.20 -16.40 -55.71
C ALA A 127 2.94 -17.38 -56.87
N ALA A 128 3.01 -18.68 -56.61
CA ALA A 128 2.68 -19.72 -57.59
C ALA A 128 1.18 -19.79 -57.91
N ASN A 129 0.32 -19.35 -57.00
CA ASN A 129 -1.13 -19.38 -57.18
C ASN A 129 -1.82 -18.10 -56.68
N PRO A 130 -1.65 -16.96 -57.39
CA PRO A 130 -2.14 -15.65 -56.93
C PRO A 130 -3.68 -15.53 -56.85
N LEU A 131 -4.41 -16.40 -57.54
CA LEU A 131 -5.88 -16.42 -57.60
C LEU A 131 -6.53 -17.37 -56.57
N LEU A 132 -5.74 -18.15 -55.82
CA LEU A 132 -6.28 -19.10 -54.86
C LEU A 132 -6.66 -18.43 -53.54
N ASP A 133 -7.79 -18.88 -52.98
CA ASP A 133 -8.22 -18.45 -51.65
C ASP A 133 -7.20 -18.82 -50.56
N ALA A 134 -7.06 -17.96 -49.56
CA ALA A 134 -6.09 -18.10 -48.48
C ALA A 134 -6.28 -19.41 -47.68
N GLN A 135 -7.50 -19.97 -47.60
CA GLN A 135 -7.73 -21.27 -46.99
C GLN A 135 -7.14 -22.42 -47.81
N LEU A 136 -7.23 -22.36 -49.15
CA LEU A 136 -6.69 -23.38 -50.04
C LEU A 136 -5.15 -23.33 -50.08
N VAL A 137 -4.58 -22.13 -50.11
CA VAL A 137 -3.13 -21.93 -49.94
C VAL A 137 -2.63 -22.55 -48.64
N SER A 138 -3.34 -22.32 -47.53
CA SER A 138 -2.97 -22.89 -46.24
C SER A 138 -3.08 -24.42 -46.19
N LYS A 139 -4.06 -25.01 -46.88
CA LYS A 139 -4.19 -26.47 -47.02
C LYS A 139 -3.04 -27.06 -47.85
N GLU A 140 -2.61 -26.38 -48.90
CA GLU A 140 -1.50 -26.82 -49.74
C GLU A 140 -0.16 -26.76 -48.99
N VAL A 141 0.09 -25.69 -48.24
CA VAL A 141 1.26 -25.60 -47.34
C VAL A 141 1.23 -26.71 -46.27
N ALA A 142 0.06 -27.02 -45.69
CA ALA A 142 -0.08 -28.13 -44.75
C ALA A 142 0.18 -29.50 -45.39
N ARG A 143 -0.19 -29.70 -46.66
CA ARG A 143 0.12 -30.91 -47.43
C ARG A 143 1.62 -31.05 -47.62
N GLN A 144 2.31 -29.98 -47.98
CA GLN A 144 3.76 -29.96 -48.15
C GLN A 144 4.51 -30.21 -46.84
N TRP A 145 4.00 -29.70 -45.72
CA TRP A 145 4.53 -30.02 -44.38
C TRP A 145 4.47 -31.53 -44.05
N ARG A 146 3.36 -32.19 -44.38
CA ARG A 146 3.22 -33.64 -44.15
C ARG A 146 4.10 -34.48 -45.08
N ALA A 147 4.42 -33.96 -46.27
CA ALA A 147 5.25 -34.63 -47.27
C ALA A 147 6.76 -34.43 -47.07
N LEU A 148 7.17 -33.51 -46.18
CA LEU A 148 8.57 -33.26 -45.86
C LEU A 148 9.24 -34.48 -45.19
N PRO A 149 10.46 -34.85 -45.58
CA PRO A 149 11.25 -35.87 -44.88
C PRO A 149 11.71 -35.36 -43.51
N ASP A 150 11.96 -36.28 -42.58
CA ASP A 150 12.33 -35.95 -41.19
C ASP A 150 13.64 -35.15 -41.11
N SER A 151 14.56 -35.33 -42.06
CA SER A 151 15.79 -34.55 -42.19
C SER A 151 15.53 -33.05 -42.46
N GLU A 152 14.53 -32.72 -43.27
CA GLU A 152 14.16 -31.34 -43.57
C GLU A 152 13.25 -30.74 -42.48
N ARG A 153 12.44 -31.56 -41.81
CA ARG A 153 11.64 -31.12 -40.65
C ARG A 153 12.54 -30.66 -39.50
N LYS A 154 13.70 -31.31 -39.31
CA LYS A 154 14.68 -30.95 -38.28
C LYS A 154 15.14 -29.49 -38.38
N ILE A 155 15.30 -28.96 -39.60
CA ILE A 155 15.69 -27.55 -39.83
C ILE A 155 14.62 -26.60 -39.24
N TRP A 156 13.35 -26.96 -39.37
CA TRP A 156 12.22 -26.19 -38.85
C TRP A 156 12.02 -26.39 -37.34
N GLU A 157 12.37 -27.56 -36.80
CA GLU A 157 12.41 -27.83 -35.36
C GLU A 157 13.50 -27.00 -34.68
N ASP A 158 14.69 -26.90 -35.28
CA ASP A 158 15.78 -26.07 -34.79
C ASP A 158 15.41 -24.57 -34.83
N MET A 159 14.71 -24.12 -35.89
CA MET A 159 14.18 -22.74 -35.96
C MET A 159 13.12 -22.46 -34.89
N ALA A 160 12.22 -23.42 -34.63
CA ALA A 160 11.24 -23.29 -33.56
C ALA A 160 11.87 -23.32 -32.16
N ALA A 161 12.94 -24.10 -31.98
CA ALA A 161 13.72 -24.12 -30.74
C ALA A 161 14.38 -22.76 -30.47
N LYS A 162 14.91 -22.11 -31.51
CA LYS A 162 15.45 -20.73 -31.42
C LYS A 162 14.38 -19.70 -31.07
N ASP A 163 13.20 -19.75 -31.70
CA ASP A 163 12.12 -18.80 -31.39
C ASP A 163 11.51 -19.04 -29.99
N LYS A 164 11.51 -20.30 -29.53
CA LYS A 164 11.18 -20.65 -28.14
C LYS A 164 12.17 -20.03 -27.15
N LEU A 165 13.46 -20.03 -27.47
CA LEU A 165 14.49 -19.39 -26.64
C LEU A 165 14.32 -17.87 -26.61
N ARG A 166 14.10 -17.23 -27.77
CA ARG A 166 13.77 -15.80 -27.88
C ARG A 166 12.60 -15.40 -26.97
N PHE A 167 11.52 -16.18 -27.00
CA PHE A 167 10.36 -15.94 -26.14
C PHE A 167 10.67 -16.12 -24.65
N GLN A 168 11.47 -17.12 -24.28
CA GLN A 168 11.90 -17.31 -22.89
C GLN A 168 12.75 -16.14 -22.39
N GLU A 169 13.67 -15.65 -23.23
CA GLU A 169 14.51 -14.49 -22.94
C GLU A 169 13.71 -13.18 -22.87
N GLU A 170 12.76 -12.95 -23.78
CA GLU A 170 11.85 -11.80 -23.73
C GLU A 170 10.99 -11.81 -22.46
N ILE A 171 10.44 -12.98 -22.09
CA ILE A 171 9.69 -13.14 -20.84
C ILE A 171 10.59 -12.92 -19.63
N ALA A 172 11.83 -13.44 -19.64
CA ALA A 172 12.80 -13.22 -18.57
C ALA A 172 13.21 -11.75 -18.44
N CYS A 173 13.34 -11.02 -19.55
CA CYS A 173 13.70 -9.60 -19.59
C CYS A 173 12.55 -8.67 -19.16
N ILE A 174 11.31 -9.04 -19.47
CA ILE A 174 10.12 -8.30 -19.02
C ILE A 174 9.75 -8.63 -17.56
N HIS A 175 10.13 -9.83 -17.09
CA HIS A 175 9.85 -10.30 -15.74
C HIS A 175 11.08 -10.72 -14.91
N PRO A 176 12.19 -9.96 -14.84
CA PRO A 176 13.35 -10.30 -14.02
C PRO A 176 13.05 -10.25 -12.52
N THR A 177 11.88 -9.71 -12.12
CA THR A 177 11.40 -9.63 -10.73
C THR A 177 10.44 -10.77 -10.34
N LEU A 178 10.21 -11.77 -11.20
CA LEU A 178 9.28 -12.89 -10.95
C LEU A 178 9.95 -14.26 -10.86
N GLU A 179 11.23 -14.35 -10.49
CA GLU A 179 11.70 -15.58 -9.85
C GLU A 179 10.97 -15.74 -8.52
N VAL A 180 9.95 -16.61 -8.56
CA VAL A 180 9.17 -17.18 -7.46
C VAL A 180 8.70 -16.16 -6.42
N ALA A 181 7.84 -15.23 -6.84
CA ALA A 181 6.88 -14.66 -5.91
C ALA A 181 5.73 -15.68 -5.75
N PRO A 182 5.61 -16.43 -4.63
CA PRO A 182 4.34 -17.05 -4.30
C PRO A 182 3.28 -15.94 -4.34
N GLN A 183 2.16 -16.26 -4.97
CA GLN A 183 1.09 -15.34 -5.32
C GLN A 183 0.95 -14.24 -4.27
N ASN A 184 1.15 -13.00 -4.71
CA ASN A 184 1.16 -11.82 -3.86
C ASN A 184 -0.25 -11.57 -3.33
N VAL A 185 -0.64 -12.31 -2.29
CA VAL A 185 -1.89 -12.15 -1.51
C VAL A 185 -1.90 -10.84 -0.72
N SER A 186 -0.84 -10.03 -0.81
CA SER A 186 -0.74 -8.75 -0.08
C SER A 186 -1.53 -7.59 -0.71
N ALA A 187 -2.16 -7.78 -1.88
CA ALA A 187 -3.06 -6.78 -2.48
C ALA A 187 -4.44 -6.69 -1.78
N LEU A 188 -4.80 -7.66 -0.93
CA LEU A 188 -5.99 -7.61 -0.06
C LEU A 188 -5.66 -6.88 1.25
N LYS A 189 -5.20 -5.63 1.19
CA LYS A 189 -4.92 -4.81 2.41
C LYS A 189 -6.16 -4.23 3.10
N SER A 190 -7.34 -4.68 2.70
CA SER A 190 -8.54 -4.63 3.53
C SER A 190 -9.34 -5.91 3.25
N PRO A 191 -9.85 -6.61 4.29
CA PRO A 191 -10.82 -7.67 4.07
C PRO A 191 -11.90 -7.13 3.14
N LEU A 192 -12.26 -7.88 2.10
CA LEU A 192 -13.40 -7.55 1.25
C LEU A 192 -14.58 -7.27 2.20
N LYS A 193 -14.97 -6.00 2.32
CA LYS A 193 -16.03 -5.58 3.25
C LYS A 193 -17.33 -5.79 2.51
N ASP A 194 -18.22 -6.63 3.07
CA ASP A 194 -19.49 -6.91 2.43
C ASP A 194 -20.31 -5.60 2.27
N PRO A 195 -20.65 -5.20 1.04
CA PRO A 195 -21.48 -4.02 0.80
C PRO A 195 -22.90 -4.16 1.37
N PHE A 196 -23.37 -5.40 1.58
CA PHE A 196 -24.66 -5.74 2.19
C PHE A 196 -24.57 -5.95 3.69
N ALA A 197 -23.37 -5.88 4.29
CA ALA A 197 -23.28 -5.82 5.75
C ALA A 197 -24.01 -4.56 6.25
N PRO A 198 -24.85 -4.71 7.28
CA PRO A 198 -25.48 -3.58 7.95
C PRO A 198 -24.44 -2.51 8.27
N LYS A 199 -24.74 -1.26 7.90
CA LYS A 199 -23.85 -0.14 8.18
C LYS A 199 -23.84 0.11 9.69
N PRO A 200 -22.66 0.36 10.30
CA PRO A 200 -22.58 0.55 11.75
C PRO A 200 -23.48 1.71 12.19
N ALA A 201 -24.03 1.58 13.40
CA ALA A 201 -24.83 2.62 14.03
C ALA A 201 -24.09 3.96 14.04
N LYS A 202 -24.77 5.00 13.56
CA LYS A 202 -24.21 6.36 13.51
C LYS A 202 -24.25 6.99 14.90
N THR A 203 -23.20 7.72 15.24
CA THR A 203 -23.17 8.52 16.47
C THR A 203 -24.00 9.80 16.30
N GLY A 204 -24.44 10.42 17.41
CA GLY A 204 -25.27 11.64 17.36
C GLY A 204 -24.62 12.76 16.53
N PHE A 205 -23.31 12.94 16.68
CA PHE A 205 -22.55 13.89 15.87
C PHE A 205 -22.50 13.53 14.36
N GLN A 206 -22.45 12.24 14.00
CA GLN A 206 -22.49 11.80 12.60
C GLN A 206 -23.87 12.03 11.96
N LEU A 207 -24.94 11.86 12.73
CA LEU A 207 -26.31 12.18 12.30
C LEU A 207 -26.46 13.69 12.07
N PHE A 208 -26.00 14.49 13.02
CA PHE A 208 -25.93 15.95 12.90
C PHE A 208 -25.13 16.39 11.66
N MET A 209 -23.93 15.82 11.44
CA MET A 209 -23.15 16.12 10.23
C MET A 209 -23.86 15.70 8.95
N SER A 210 -24.59 14.58 8.95
CA SER A 210 -25.33 14.14 7.76
C SER A 210 -26.54 15.02 7.45
N HIS A 211 -27.24 15.49 8.48
CA HIS A 211 -28.36 16.40 8.33
C HIS A 211 -27.92 17.76 7.76
N ASN A 212 -26.78 18.27 8.23
CA ASN A 212 -26.22 19.54 7.75
C ASN A 212 -25.41 19.40 6.44
N ARG A 213 -25.29 18.19 5.88
CA ARG A 213 -24.53 17.92 4.66
C ARG A 213 -25.26 18.41 3.39
N GLU A 214 -26.58 18.42 3.41
CA GLU A 214 -27.39 18.92 2.28
C GLU A 214 -27.31 20.45 2.19
N SER A 215 -27.29 21.14 3.34
CA SER A 215 -27.02 22.58 3.43
C SER A 215 -25.61 22.94 2.93
N PHE A 216 -24.65 22.01 3.04
CA PHE A 216 -23.27 22.19 2.59
C PHE A 216 -23.09 22.16 1.07
N THR A 217 -23.91 21.40 0.34
CA THR A 217 -23.81 21.35 -1.13
C THR A 217 -24.13 22.68 -1.81
N LEU A 218 -24.71 23.64 -1.07
CA LEU A 218 -25.04 24.98 -1.56
C LEU A 218 -23.94 26.02 -1.32
N LEU A 219 -22.93 25.74 -0.49
CA LEU A 219 -21.98 26.75 0.00
C LEU A 219 -20.57 26.67 -0.62
N ASN A 220 -20.33 25.78 -1.59
CA ASN A 220 -19.03 25.63 -2.30
C ASN A 220 -17.78 25.59 -1.39
N MET A 221 -17.93 25.16 -0.14
CA MET A 221 -16.84 25.07 0.84
C MET A 221 -16.12 23.72 0.72
N THR A 222 -14.85 23.62 1.12
CA THR A 222 -14.14 22.33 1.06
C THR A 222 -14.61 21.38 2.17
N ILE A 223 -14.50 20.06 1.95
CA ILE A 223 -14.90 19.03 2.92
C ILE A 223 -14.19 19.19 4.28
N ASN A 224 -12.95 19.68 4.28
CA ASN A 224 -12.15 19.86 5.50
C ASN A 224 -12.58 21.11 6.29
N GLU A 225 -12.93 22.19 5.60
CA GLU A 225 -13.52 23.38 6.21
C GLU A 225 -14.90 23.06 6.79
N PHE A 226 -15.75 22.34 6.05
CA PHE A 226 -17.05 21.87 6.55
C PHE A 226 -16.95 21.02 7.82
N ARG A 227 -16.02 20.05 7.85
CA ARG A 227 -15.80 19.25 9.07
C ARG A 227 -15.39 20.11 10.27
N THR A 228 -14.57 21.12 10.03
CA THR A 228 -14.12 22.04 11.06
C THR A 228 -15.28 22.89 11.58
N GLU A 229 -16.07 23.48 10.69
CA GLU A 229 -17.24 24.29 11.04
C GLU A 229 -18.31 23.48 11.76
N MET A 230 -18.65 22.28 11.29
CA MET A 230 -19.63 21.41 11.94
C MET A 230 -19.15 20.94 13.33
N SER A 231 -17.84 20.72 13.50
CA SER A 231 -17.27 20.43 14.83
C SER A 231 -17.37 21.62 15.78
N GLN A 232 -17.20 22.85 15.29
CA GLN A 232 -17.37 24.06 16.08
C GLN A 232 -18.84 24.30 16.44
N LEU A 233 -19.76 24.12 15.49
CA LEU A 233 -21.20 24.21 15.73
C LEU A 233 -21.67 23.16 16.75
N TRP A 234 -21.22 21.92 16.64
CA TRP A 234 -21.53 20.87 17.63
C TRP A 234 -21.02 21.23 19.04
N LYS A 235 -19.90 21.93 19.17
CA LYS A 235 -19.41 22.42 20.47
C LYS A 235 -20.26 23.57 21.02
N ARG A 236 -20.81 24.41 20.15
CA ARG A 236 -21.66 25.57 20.52
C ARG A 236 -23.13 25.19 20.76
N LEU A 237 -23.56 24.04 20.25
CA LEU A 237 -24.90 23.48 20.48
C LEU A 237 -25.15 23.23 21.96
N SER A 238 -26.37 23.56 22.40
CA SER A 238 -26.80 23.32 23.78
C SER A 238 -26.91 21.80 24.06
N GLU A 239 -26.82 21.41 25.32
CA GLU A 239 -26.98 19.99 25.70
C GLU A 239 -28.40 19.48 25.41
N ALA A 240 -29.40 20.37 25.41
CA ALA A 240 -30.78 20.04 25.02
C ALA A 240 -30.86 19.64 23.54
N ASP A 241 -30.25 20.44 22.65
CA ASP A 241 -30.24 20.17 21.21
C ASP A 241 -29.40 18.94 20.87
N LYS A 242 -28.28 18.72 21.60
CA LYS A 242 -27.49 17.49 21.46
C LYS A 242 -28.26 16.24 21.87
N ASN A 243 -29.18 16.36 22.83
CA ASN A 243 -29.97 15.24 23.31
C ASN A 243 -30.88 14.66 22.23
N GLU A 244 -31.43 15.51 21.35
CA GLU A 244 -32.22 15.06 20.18
C GLU A 244 -31.37 14.15 19.29
N TRP A 245 -30.14 14.56 18.98
CA TRP A 245 -29.20 13.78 18.19
C TRP A 245 -28.75 12.50 18.90
N TYR A 246 -28.64 12.50 20.23
CA TYR A 246 -28.35 11.29 21.00
C TYR A 246 -29.52 10.30 20.98
N GLU A 247 -30.76 10.77 21.07
CA GLU A 247 -31.95 9.91 20.93
C GLU A 247 -32.07 9.33 19.51
N LEU A 248 -31.81 10.13 18.48
CA LEU A 248 -31.71 9.66 17.09
C LEU A 248 -30.59 8.62 16.91
N ALA A 249 -29.45 8.78 17.59
CA ALA A 249 -28.38 7.79 17.58
C ALA A 249 -28.76 6.49 18.28
N LYS A 250 -29.51 6.56 19.40
CA LYS A 250 -30.07 5.36 20.06
C LYS A 250 -31.05 4.62 19.14
N GLN A 251 -31.87 5.36 18.38
CA GLN A 251 -32.79 4.78 17.40
C GLN A 251 -32.04 4.10 16.25
N ASP A 252 -31.01 4.74 15.69
CA ASP A 252 -30.17 4.16 14.63
C ASP A 252 -29.38 2.94 15.15
N GLY A 253 -28.98 2.94 16.43
CA GLY A 253 -28.45 1.77 17.14
C GLY A 253 -29.40 0.58 17.15
N ARG A 254 -30.68 0.81 17.51
CA ARG A 254 -31.72 -0.23 17.46
C ARG A 254 -32.01 -0.74 16.05
N ARG A 255 -31.86 0.12 15.04
CA ARG A 255 -31.95 -0.29 13.63
C ARG A 255 -30.76 -1.19 13.26
N PHE A 256 -29.54 -0.83 13.66
CA PHE A 256 -28.34 -1.57 13.32
C PHE A 256 -28.35 -2.95 13.98
N GLU A 257 -28.79 -3.03 15.24
CA GLU A 257 -28.96 -4.29 15.96
C GLU A 257 -29.98 -5.22 15.27
N ARG A 258 -31.13 -4.67 14.83
CA ARG A 258 -32.12 -5.43 14.04
C ARG A 258 -31.58 -5.89 12.68
N GLU A 259 -30.92 -5.01 11.94
CA GLU A 259 -30.31 -5.33 10.65
C GLU A 259 -29.19 -6.38 10.82
N MET A 260 -28.39 -6.28 11.89
CA MET A 260 -27.29 -7.21 12.19
C MET A 260 -27.80 -8.59 12.61
N ASN A 261 -28.87 -8.65 13.41
CA ASN A 261 -29.49 -9.93 13.80
C ASN A 261 -30.18 -10.63 12.61
N ALA A 262 -30.67 -9.87 11.62
CA ALA A 262 -31.23 -10.41 10.39
C ALA A 262 -30.18 -10.73 9.31
N TYR A 263 -28.96 -10.21 9.45
CA TYR A 263 -27.92 -10.33 8.44
C TYR A 263 -27.22 -11.70 8.49
N LYS A 264 -27.26 -12.41 7.37
CA LYS A 264 -26.52 -13.65 7.15
C LYS A 264 -25.40 -13.39 6.13
N PRO A 265 -24.12 -13.48 6.52
CA PRO A 265 -23.02 -13.23 5.58
C PRO A 265 -23.03 -14.28 4.45
N PRO A 266 -22.74 -13.89 3.20
CA PRO A 266 -22.63 -14.81 2.06
C PRO A 266 -21.54 -15.89 2.27
N ALA A 267 -21.76 -17.12 1.79
CA ALA A 267 -20.87 -18.26 2.00
C ALA A 267 -19.41 -18.03 1.55
N TYR A 268 -19.17 -17.14 0.57
CA TYR A 268 -17.81 -16.79 0.13
C TYR A 268 -17.06 -15.82 1.07
N MET A 269 -17.77 -15.18 2.01
CA MET A 269 -17.19 -14.36 3.09
C MET A 269 -16.72 -15.21 4.28
N ASP A 270 -17.16 -16.47 4.40
CA ASP A 270 -16.70 -17.42 5.41
C ASP A 270 -15.39 -18.13 4.99
N SER A 271 -14.40 -17.32 4.59
CA SER A 271 -13.07 -17.83 4.26
C SER A 271 -12.32 -18.19 5.55
N GLU A 272 -11.72 -19.38 5.57
CA GLU A 272 -10.80 -19.88 6.60
C GLU A 272 -9.72 -18.87 7.00
N VAL A 273 -9.27 -18.06 6.04
CA VAL A 273 -8.30 -16.96 6.25
C VAL A 273 -8.87 -15.85 7.15
N GLN A 274 -10.16 -15.50 7.02
CA GLN A 274 -10.79 -14.52 7.92
C GLN A 274 -11.01 -15.10 9.32
N ARG A 275 -11.36 -16.39 9.45
CA ARG A 275 -11.43 -17.08 10.74
C ARG A 275 -10.06 -17.07 11.44
N ALA A 276 -8.99 -17.39 10.72
CA ALA A 276 -7.62 -17.36 11.26
C ALA A 276 -7.18 -15.95 11.72
N HIS A 277 -7.47 -14.89 10.95
CA HIS A 277 -7.11 -13.51 11.33
C HIS A 277 -7.95 -12.98 12.50
N LYS A 278 -9.27 -13.22 12.49
CA LYS A 278 -10.15 -12.86 13.62
C LYS A 278 -9.75 -13.60 14.89
N HIS A 279 -9.41 -14.89 14.78
CA HIS A 279 -8.93 -15.72 15.88
C HIS A 279 -7.62 -15.16 16.47
N ILE A 280 -6.64 -14.78 15.64
CA ILE A 280 -5.39 -14.17 16.13
C ILE A 280 -5.64 -12.83 16.84
N ASP A 281 -6.52 -11.98 16.31
CA ASP A 281 -6.82 -10.69 16.94
C ASP A 281 -7.67 -10.80 18.21
N GLU A 282 -8.52 -11.82 18.29
CA GLU A 282 -9.25 -12.22 19.50
C GLU A 282 -8.30 -12.75 20.58
N LEU A 283 -7.36 -13.63 20.21
CA LEU A 283 -6.30 -14.10 21.11
C LEU A 283 -5.41 -12.94 21.61
N LYS A 284 -5.08 -11.97 20.76
CA LYS A 284 -4.36 -10.75 21.19
C LYS A 284 -5.18 -9.89 22.14
N ARG A 285 -6.51 -9.89 22.05
CA ARG A 285 -7.37 -9.14 22.99
C ARG A 285 -7.45 -9.85 24.33
N LEU A 286 -7.64 -11.17 24.33
CA LEU A 286 -7.71 -11.99 25.54
C LEU A 286 -6.39 -11.97 26.33
N THR A 287 -5.26 -11.87 25.64
CA THR A 287 -3.91 -11.82 26.27
C THR A 287 -3.42 -10.41 26.58
N ARG A 288 -4.19 -9.36 26.25
CA ARG A 288 -3.76 -7.97 26.43
C ARG A 288 -4.24 -7.41 27.77
N GLY A 289 -3.30 -7.20 28.67
CA GLY A 289 -3.52 -6.48 29.93
C GLY A 289 -3.15 -7.30 31.15
N ASP A 290 -3.26 -8.63 31.07
CA ASP A 290 -2.89 -9.55 32.15
C ASP A 290 -1.47 -10.08 31.96
N PRO A 291 -0.52 -9.79 32.87
CA PRO A 291 0.82 -10.37 32.85
C PRO A 291 0.83 -11.90 33.00
N ALA A 292 -0.26 -12.48 33.53
CA ALA A 292 -0.45 -13.91 33.73
C ALA A 292 -1.08 -14.63 32.51
N ALA A 293 -1.42 -13.91 31.44
CA ALA A 293 -1.96 -14.50 30.24
C ALA A 293 -0.87 -15.22 29.41
N PRO A 294 -1.15 -16.43 28.89
CA PRO A 294 -0.22 -17.16 28.03
C PRO A 294 0.25 -16.35 26.81
N ARG A 295 1.52 -16.52 26.42
CA ARG A 295 2.08 -15.82 25.25
C ARG A 295 1.61 -16.49 23.97
N LEU A 296 1.30 -15.68 22.95
CA LEU A 296 0.82 -16.16 21.65
C LEU A 296 1.75 -17.23 21.04
N PRO A 297 1.16 -18.18 20.29
CA PRO A 297 1.94 -19.24 19.65
C PRO A 297 2.90 -18.66 18.60
N ARG A 298 4.10 -19.23 18.52
CA ARG A 298 5.18 -18.85 17.62
C ARG A 298 4.98 -19.53 16.27
N ASN A 299 5.05 -18.76 15.20
CA ASN A 299 5.09 -19.28 13.84
C ASN A 299 6.41 -20.04 13.56
N ALA A 300 6.43 -20.94 12.58
CA ALA A 300 7.60 -21.72 12.16
C ALA A 300 8.84 -20.86 11.92
N TYR A 301 8.67 -19.72 11.25
CA TYR A 301 9.75 -18.75 11.06
C TYR A 301 10.24 -18.12 12.39
N SER A 302 9.35 -17.86 13.35
CA SER A 302 9.72 -17.30 14.65
C SER A 302 10.49 -18.32 15.50
N VAL A 303 10.15 -19.61 15.39
CA VAL A 303 10.92 -20.70 16.02
C VAL A 303 12.31 -20.78 15.41
N TYR A 304 12.42 -20.80 14.08
CA TYR A 304 13.69 -20.76 13.35
C TYR A 304 14.54 -19.54 13.70
N LEU A 305 13.91 -18.36 13.75
CA LEU A 305 14.56 -17.11 14.13
C LEU A 305 15.16 -17.20 15.53
N SER A 306 14.47 -17.82 16.48
CA SER A 306 14.95 -17.92 17.86
C SER A 306 16.18 -18.82 17.99
N THR A 307 16.24 -19.94 17.26
CA THR A 307 17.38 -20.87 17.29
C THR A 307 18.56 -20.29 16.50
N LYS A 308 18.33 -19.84 15.26
CA LYS A 308 19.40 -19.33 14.40
C LYS A 308 19.96 -18.00 14.85
N ARG A 309 19.16 -17.16 15.51
CA ARG A 309 19.68 -15.93 16.11
C ARG A 309 20.66 -16.24 17.23
N GLN A 310 20.43 -17.27 18.04
CA GLN A 310 21.37 -17.66 19.10
C GLN A 310 22.67 -18.18 18.51
N GLU A 311 22.58 -19.02 17.47
CA GLU A 311 23.76 -19.56 16.76
C GLU A 311 24.60 -18.45 16.12
N ILE A 312 23.98 -17.55 15.34
CA ILE A 312 24.71 -16.48 14.63
C ILE A 312 25.22 -15.41 15.61
N ALA A 313 24.47 -15.11 16.68
CA ALA A 313 24.96 -14.18 17.70
C ALA A 313 26.14 -14.76 18.50
N ALA A 314 26.22 -16.08 18.67
CA ALA A 314 27.36 -16.75 19.30
C ALA A 314 28.58 -16.81 18.37
N GLN A 315 28.36 -17.03 17.07
CA GLN A 315 29.44 -17.05 16.06
C GLN A 315 29.97 -15.64 15.74
N HIS A 316 29.11 -14.63 15.84
CA HIS A 316 29.47 -13.24 15.53
C HIS A 316 28.96 -12.25 16.58
N PRO A 317 29.64 -12.17 17.74
CA PRO A 317 29.26 -11.26 18.84
C PRO A 317 29.31 -9.77 18.46
N ASP A 318 30.14 -9.41 17.47
CA ASP A 318 30.35 -8.02 17.03
C ASP A 318 29.34 -7.54 15.97
N LEU A 319 28.56 -8.46 15.37
CA LEU A 319 27.59 -8.10 14.34
C LEU A 319 26.36 -7.43 14.95
N LYS A 320 25.89 -6.39 14.28
CA LYS A 320 24.65 -5.71 14.70
C LYS A 320 23.46 -6.64 14.48
N ASN A 321 22.52 -6.64 15.42
CA ASN A 321 21.25 -7.39 15.30
C ASN A 321 20.56 -7.23 13.94
N SER A 322 20.66 -6.06 13.29
CA SER A 322 20.07 -5.85 11.95
C SER A 322 20.73 -6.68 10.84
N GLN A 323 22.03 -6.98 10.95
CA GLN A 323 22.76 -7.81 9.99
C GLN A 323 22.44 -9.30 10.24
N ILE A 324 22.45 -9.71 11.51
CA ILE A 324 22.04 -11.06 11.94
C ILE A 324 20.63 -11.39 11.45
N MET A 325 19.67 -10.48 11.64
CA MET A 325 18.29 -10.68 11.16
C MET A 325 18.18 -10.77 9.63
N ARG A 326 19.05 -10.07 8.88
CA ARG A 326 19.09 -10.14 7.42
C ARG A 326 19.60 -11.49 6.96
N GLU A 327 20.67 -11.99 7.58
CA GLU A 327 21.25 -13.31 7.28
C GLU A 327 20.27 -14.44 7.59
N ILE A 328 19.56 -14.38 8.73
CA ILE A 328 18.52 -15.36 9.06
C ILE A 328 17.37 -15.33 8.05
N GLY A 329 16.99 -14.15 7.56
CA GLY A 329 15.96 -14.01 6.54
C GLY A 329 16.36 -14.62 5.18
N ILE A 330 17.64 -14.53 4.82
CA ILE A 330 18.20 -15.19 3.62
C ILE A 330 18.25 -16.71 3.83
N ALA A 331 18.77 -17.15 4.98
CA ALA A 331 18.89 -18.56 5.32
C ALA A 331 17.51 -19.24 5.35
N TRP A 332 16.48 -18.60 5.90
CA TRP A 332 15.11 -19.14 5.90
C TRP A 332 14.53 -19.34 4.49
N LYS A 333 14.83 -18.43 3.57
CA LYS A 333 14.38 -18.54 2.18
C LYS A 333 15.10 -19.65 1.42
N ALA A 334 16.36 -19.90 1.76
CA ALA A 334 17.20 -20.93 1.16
C ALA A 334 16.91 -22.35 1.70
N LEU A 335 16.19 -22.49 2.81
CA LEU A 335 15.79 -23.80 3.35
C LEU A 335 14.94 -24.59 2.36
N THR A 336 15.13 -25.89 2.35
CA THR A 336 14.28 -26.87 1.64
C THR A 336 12.94 -27.05 2.36
N ASP A 337 11.95 -27.60 1.66
CA ASP A 337 10.63 -27.86 2.27
C ASP A 337 10.69 -28.86 3.43
N ASP A 338 11.61 -29.83 3.39
CA ASP A 338 11.81 -30.81 4.46
C ASP A 338 12.37 -30.18 5.73
N GLU A 339 13.33 -29.26 5.60
CA GLU A 339 13.87 -28.52 6.73
C GLU A 339 12.84 -27.53 7.29
N ARG A 340 12.03 -26.90 6.43
CA ARG A 340 10.90 -26.06 6.85
C ARG A 340 9.85 -26.87 7.61
N ALA A 341 9.60 -28.12 7.22
CA ALA A 341 8.65 -29.02 7.87
C ALA A 341 9.04 -29.33 9.33
N LEU A 342 10.34 -29.39 9.67
CA LEU A 342 10.80 -29.52 11.06
C LEU A 342 10.36 -28.33 11.92
N TYR A 343 10.49 -27.11 11.40
CA TYR A 343 10.08 -25.90 12.12
C TYR A 343 8.55 -25.72 12.13
N GLN A 344 7.87 -26.23 11.11
CA GLN A 344 6.40 -26.27 11.06
C GLN A 344 5.83 -27.17 12.16
N ARG A 345 6.37 -28.38 12.36
CA ARG A 345 5.99 -29.26 13.48
C ARG A 345 6.21 -28.60 14.84
N LYS A 346 7.36 -27.94 15.04
CA LYS A 346 7.63 -27.19 16.29
C LYS A 346 6.67 -26.02 16.52
N ALA A 347 6.16 -25.40 15.45
CA ALA A 347 5.15 -24.35 15.56
C ALA A 347 3.77 -24.92 15.93
N GLU A 348 3.43 -26.12 15.43
CA GLU A 348 2.20 -26.84 15.81
C GLU A 348 2.23 -27.26 17.28
N GLU A 349 3.35 -27.78 17.77
CA GLU A 349 3.56 -28.05 19.21
C GLU A 349 3.40 -26.78 20.07
N ASP A 350 3.85 -25.62 19.56
CA ASP A 350 3.72 -24.32 20.24
C ASP A 350 2.25 -23.84 20.30
N VAL A 351 1.43 -24.21 19.30
CA VAL A 351 -0.02 -24.01 19.28
C VAL A 351 -0.71 -24.87 20.33
N ASP A 352 -0.32 -26.14 20.46
CA ASP A 352 -0.87 -27.05 21.47
C ASP A 352 -0.51 -26.63 22.90
N ARG A 353 0.74 -26.18 23.13
CA ARG A 353 1.12 -25.55 24.41
C ARG A 353 0.24 -24.34 24.70
N PHE A 354 0.08 -23.43 23.74
CA PHE A 354 -0.72 -22.24 23.96
C PHE A 354 -2.19 -22.56 24.26
N ARG A 355 -2.76 -23.56 23.58
CA ARG A 355 -4.13 -24.02 23.83
C ARG A 355 -4.30 -24.51 25.27
N THR A 356 -3.44 -25.41 25.72
CA THR A 356 -3.50 -25.97 27.09
C THR A 356 -3.25 -24.90 28.16
N GLU A 357 -2.30 -23.99 27.93
CA GLU A 357 -2.05 -22.85 28.82
C GLU A 357 -3.25 -21.88 28.87
N MET A 358 -3.92 -21.64 27.74
CA MET A 358 -5.09 -20.76 27.67
C MET A 358 -6.31 -21.38 28.36
N GLU A 359 -6.54 -22.68 28.18
CA GLU A 359 -7.57 -23.43 28.89
C GLU A 359 -7.36 -23.34 30.41
N ALA A 360 -6.11 -23.50 30.88
CA ALA A 360 -5.78 -23.33 32.29
C ALA A 360 -5.93 -21.89 32.80
N HIS A 361 -5.61 -20.89 31.98
CA HIS A 361 -5.78 -19.47 32.33
C HIS A 361 -7.26 -19.10 32.45
N LEU A 362 -8.10 -19.53 31.51
CA LEU A 362 -9.55 -19.32 31.55
C LEU A 362 -10.19 -20.05 32.73
N ALA A 363 -9.74 -21.27 33.05
CA ALA A 363 -10.19 -22.00 34.23
C ALA A 363 -9.89 -21.23 35.52
N ARG A 364 -8.67 -20.68 35.67
CA ARG A 364 -8.31 -19.82 36.82
C ARG A 364 -9.12 -18.54 36.89
N GLN A 365 -9.42 -17.91 35.75
CA GLN A 365 -10.30 -16.73 35.71
C GLN A 365 -11.73 -17.08 36.15
N TYR A 366 -12.26 -18.23 35.72
CA TYR A 366 -13.60 -18.70 36.08
C TYR A 366 -13.71 -19.10 37.56
N GLU A 367 -12.70 -19.78 38.10
CA GLU A 367 -12.63 -20.10 39.54
C GLU A 367 -12.52 -18.83 40.41
N GLY A 368 -11.72 -17.85 39.99
CA GLY A 368 -11.63 -16.55 40.66
C GLY A 368 -12.95 -15.76 40.63
N GLN A 369 -13.70 -15.85 39.53
CA GLN A 369 -15.04 -15.25 39.42
C GLN A 369 -16.07 -15.99 40.29
N GLN A 370 -16.09 -17.33 40.32
CA GLN A 370 -17.00 -18.10 41.17
C GLN A 370 -16.74 -17.91 42.67
N ALA A 371 -15.48 -17.75 43.08
CA ALA A 371 -15.12 -17.42 44.46
C ALA A 371 -15.64 -16.02 44.88
N SER A 372 -15.78 -15.10 43.93
CA SER A 372 -16.37 -13.77 44.18
C SER A 372 -17.91 -13.74 44.16
N ASP A 373 -18.56 -14.76 43.60
CA ASP A 373 -20.02 -14.83 43.39
C ASP A 373 -20.78 -15.73 44.39
N HIS A 374 -20.13 -16.28 45.43
CA HIS A 374 -20.84 -17.02 46.48
C HIS A 374 -21.75 -16.11 47.33
N PRO A 375 -23.07 -16.38 47.43
CA PRO A 375 -24.03 -15.43 47.98
C PRO A 375 -24.03 -15.46 49.51
N ALA A 376 -23.46 -14.44 50.14
CA ALA A 376 -23.72 -14.11 51.53
C ALA A 376 -25.19 -13.64 51.71
N LYS A 377 -26.15 -14.56 51.76
CA LYS A 377 -27.53 -14.28 52.17
C LYS A 377 -27.86 -14.93 53.52
N LYS A 378 -28.01 -14.06 54.51
CA LYS A 378 -29.00 -14.11 55.61
C LYS A 378 -28.91 -15.30 56.59
N ARG A 379 -28.01 -15.20 57.57
CA ARG A 379 -28.33 -15.63 58.95
C ARG A 379 -28.53 -14.39 59.83
N THR A 380 -29.81 -14.08 60.02
CA THR A 380 -30.42 -13.46 61.20
C THR A 380 -29.69 -12.29 61.90
N ARG A 381 -30.24 -11.10 61.67
CA ARG A 381 -30.21 -9.92 62.54
C ARG A 381 -30.57 -10.29 63.99
N LYS A 382 -29.62 -10.62 64.86
CA LYS A 382 -29.73 -10.34 66.32
C LYS A 382 -28.45 -10.49 67.17
N ARG A 383 -27.25 -10.63 66.59
CA ARG A 383 -26.02 -10.81 67.41
C ARG A 383 -24.82 -9.99 66.93
N LYS A 384 -25.09 -8.89 66.21
CA LYS A 384 -24.08 -8.01 65.58
C LYS A 384 -23.87 -6.69 66.34
N TYR A 385 -24.43 -6.50 67.54
CA TYR A 385 -24.24 -5.24 68.27
C TYR A 385 -23.21 -5.30 69.41
N GLU A 386 -22.77 -6.49 69.84
CA GLU A 386 -21.96 -6.61 71.07
C GLU A 386 -20.55 -7.18 70.88
N ARG A 387 -20.24 -7.71 69.69
CA ARG A 387 -18.90 -8.22 69.35
C ARG A 387 -18.10 -7.29 68.43
N GLN A 388 -18.71 -6.20 67.98
CA GLN A 388 -18.15 -5.26 66.98
C GLN A 388 -17.31 -4.13 67.60
N THR A 389 -17.32 -3.96 68.91
CA THR A 389 -16.58 -2.87 69.58
C THR A 389 -15.21 -3.28 70.11
N HIS A 390 -14.93 -4.57 70.30
CA HIS A 390 -13.64 -5.01 70.85
C HIS A 390 -12.68 -5.62 69.82
N THR A 391 -13.16 -6.16 68.69
CA THR A 391 -12.28 -6.70 67.63
C THR A 391 -11.87 -5.68 66.57
N HIS A 392 -12.56 -4.54 66.47
CA HIS A 392 -12.26 -3.52 65.46
C HIS A 392 -11.16 -2.54 65.88
N GLN A 393 -10.70 -2.62 67.13
CA GLN A 393 -9.60 -1.81 67.65
C GLN A 393 -8.25 -2.52 67.43
N ASP A 394 -8.16 -3.82 67.77
CA ASP A 394 -6.94 -4.63 67.59
C ASP A 394 -6.57 -4.86 66.10
N LEU A 395 -7.56 -5.08 65.23
CA LEU A 395 -7.31 -5.26 63.79
C LEU A 395 -6.84 -3.97 63.10
N ARG A 396 -7.25 -2.80 63.62
CA ARG A 396 -6.85 -1.49 63.06
C ARG A 396 -5.44 -1.07 63.46
N GLU A 397 -4.96 -1.58 64.60
CA GLU A 397 -3.57 -1.38 65.04
C GLU A 397 -2.62 -2.35 64.34
N GLN A 398 -3.05 -3.59 64.07
CA GLN A 398 -2.30 -4.54 63.23
C GLN A 398 -2.21 -4.08 61.77
N GLU A 399 -3.31 -3.61 61.16
CA GLU A 399 -3.28 -3.06 59.78
C GLU A 399 -2.38 -1.82 59.67
N LYS A 400 -2.32 -0.95 60.69
CA LYS A 400 -1.42 0.21 60.69
C LYS A 400 0.06 -0.18 60.83
N GLN A 401 0.37 -1.23 61.57
CA GLN A 401 1.75 -1.74 61.71
C GLN A 401 2.20 -2.48 60.44
N GLU A 402 1.31 -3.23 59.79
CA GLU A 402 1.57 -3.88 58.50
C GLU A 402 1.70 -2.87 57.35
N ASP A 403 0.89 -1.80 57.32
CA ASP A 403 1.03 -0.71 56.35
C ASP A 403 2.34 0.06 56.54
N GLN A 404 2.79 0.26 57.79
CA GLN A 404 4.11 0.87 58.07
C GLN A 404 5.28 -0.04 57.64
N GLN A 405 5.17 -1.36 57.84
CA GLN A 405 6.18 -2.32 57.36
C GLN A 405 6.18 -2.45 55.83
N GLN A 406 5.01 -2.43 55.18
CA GLN A 406 4.91 -2.44 53.71
C GLN A 406 5.43 -1.13 53.10
N GLN A 407 5.22 0.01 53.76
CA GLN A 407 5.75 1.30 53.31
C GLN A 407 7.28 1.39 53.50
N GLN A 408 7.85 0.76 54.55
CA GLN A 408 9.30 0.62 54.70
C GLN A 408 9.91 -0.38 53.71
N GLN A 409 9.22 -1.49 53.38
CA GLN A 409 9.71 -2.44 52.37
C GLN A 409 9.63 -1.88 50.94
N GLN A 410 8.61 -1.06 50.62
CA GLN A 410 8.50 -0.39 49.32
C GLN A 410 9.59 0.69 49.10
N LEU A 411 10.15 1.28 50.16
CA LEU A 411 11.28 2.21 50.05
C LEU A 411 12.62 1.52 49.70
N VAL A 412 12.72 0.20 49.85
CA VAL A 412 13.96 -0.57 49.57
C VAL A 412 13.97 -1.19 48.17
N THR A 413 12.85 -1.19 47.44
CA THR A 413 12.77 -1.79 46.09
C THR A 413 12.31 -0.82 45.00
N VAL A 414 12.88 0.38 44.95
CA VAL A 414 12.79 1.21 43.73
C VAL A 414 13.81 0.69 42.70
N HIS A 415 13.45 -0.37 41.99
CA HIS A 415 14.08 -0.68 40.70
C HIS A 415 13.63 0.36 39.68
N ARG A 416 14.34 1.49 39.67
CA ARG A 416 14.22 2.54 38.65
C ARG A 416 14.47 1.89 37.29
N LYS A 417 13.40 1.64 36.52
CA LYS A 417 13.48 1.26 35.10
C LYS A 417 14.25 2.35 34.37
N VAL A 418 15.55 2.14 34.15
CA VAL A 418 16.35 2.95 33.25
C VAL A 418 15.81 2.68 31.85
N LYS A 419 14.92 3.55 31.36
CA LYS A 419 14.63 3.61 29.92
C LYS A 419 15.94 4.00 29.25
N ALA A 420 16.55 3.06 28.54
CA ALA A 420 17.64 3.35 27.62
C ALA A 420 17.21 4.51 26.71
N PRO A 421 18.11 5.48 26.42
CA PRO A 421 17.76 6.64 25.63
C PRO A 421 17.29 6.16 24.25
N VAL A 422 16.02 6.42 23.94
CA VAL A 422 15.48 6.24 22.60
C VAL A 422 16.34 7.11 21.69
N VAL A 423 17.12 6.47 20.83
CA VAL A 423 17.92 7.12 19.80
C VAL A 423 16.99 8.07 19.04
N GLY A 424 17.17 9.38 19.28
CA GLY A 424 16.37 10.41 18.66
C GLY A 424 16.42 10.24 17.15
N ARG A 425 15.25 10.23 16.50
CA ARG A 425 15.15 10.30 15.04
C ARG A 425 16.12 11.39 14.56
N LYS A 426 17.13 11.01 13.76
CA LYS A 426 18.08 11.96 13.17
C LYS A 426 17.28 13.10 12.54
N LYS A 427 17.52 14.34 13.00
CA LYS A 427 16.92 15.53 12.39
C LYS A 427 17.30 15.50 10.90
N ARG A 428 16.30 15.56 10.02
CA ARG A 428 16.53 15.71 8.57
C ARG A 428 17.36 16.98 8.38
N LYS A 429 18.63 16.84 8.01
CA LYS A 429 19.53 17.99 7.76
C LYS A 429 19.13 18.76 6.48
N THR A 430 18.36 18.14 5.60
CA THR A 430 17.96 18.63 4.27
C THR A 430 16.46 18.93 4.17
N GLY A 431 15.85 19.41 5.26
CA GLY A 431 14.44 19.82 5.27
C GLY A 431 14.28 21.32 5.11
N PRO A 432 13.08 21.80 4.75
CA PRO A 432 12.77 23.23 4.75
C PRO A 432 13.05 23.85 6.14
N PRO A 433 13.38 25.16 6.19
CA PRO A 433 13.63 25.90 7.42
C PRO A 433 12.53 25.68 8.48
N ARG A 434 12.92 25.73 9.76
CA ARG A 434 11.94 25.58 10.85
C ARG A 434 11.07 26.82 10.95
N ARG A 435 9.76 26.61 11.04
CA ARG A 435 8.74 27.65 11.24
C ARG A 435 9.15 28.67 12.30
N PRO A 436 8.77 29.95 12.14
CA PRO A 436 9.15 30.99 13.07
C PRO A 436 8.54 30.75 14.45
N LYS A 437 9.28 31.08 15.49
CA LYS A 437 8.88 30.97 16.89
C LYS A 437 7.97 32.15 17.23
N THR A 438 6.84 31.84 17.85
CA THR A 438 5.94 32.85 18.42
C THR A 438 6.52 33.40 19.72
N ALA A 439 6.02 34.56 20.15
CA ALA A 439 6.41 35.20 21.41
C ALA A 439 6.24 34.25 22.61
N TYR A 440 5.13 33.49 22.63
CA TYR A 440 4.89 32.45 23.63
C TYR A 440 5.96 31.35 23.61
N ASN A 441 6.38 30.88 22.44
CA ASN A 441 7.40 29.83 22.33
C ASN A 441 8.76 30.28 22.87
N LEU A 442 9.10 31.56 22.69
CA LEU A 442 10.34 32.15 23.17
C LEU A 442 10.33 32.30 24.70
N MET A 443 9.23 32.81 25.27
CA MET A 443 9.01 32.82 26.71
C MET A 443 9.04 31.40 27.29
N TYR A 444 8.35 30.47 26.64
CA TYR A 444 8.35 29.07 27.05
C TYR A 444 9.76 28.50 27.09
N MET A 445 10.62 28.81 26.11
CA MET A 445 12.01 28.33 26.10
C MET A 445 12.85 28.92 27.25
N SER A 446 12.70 30.21 27.57
CA SER A 446 13.42 30.83 28.68
C SER A 446 12.92 30.30 30.03
N LYS A 447 11.60 30.29 30.24
CA LYS A 447 10.98 29.87 31.51
C LYS A 447 11.07 28.38 31.75
N ARG A 448 11.02 27.54 30.69
CA ARG A 448 11.24 26.10 30.83
C ARG A 448 12.65 25.79 31.35
N THR A 449 13.66 26.51 30.87
CA THR A 449 15.05 26.32 31.33
C THR A 449 15.19 26.68 32.81
N GLU A 450 14.62 27.83 33.20
CA GLU A 450 14.56 28.28 34.59
C GLU A 450 13.83 27.27 35.50
N LEU A 451 12.63 26.85 35.12
CA LEU A 451 11.78 25.92 35.90
C LEU A 451 12.36 24.51 36.01
N LEU A 452 13.01 24.01 34.95
CA LEU A 452 13.70 22.72 35.00
C LEU A 452 14.95 22.77 35.90
N ALA A 453 15.63 23.92 35.94
CA ALA A 453 16.80 24.11 36.79
C ALA A 453 16.42 24.24 38.28
N THR A 454 15.30 24.90 38.58
CA THR A 454 14.87 25.16 39.98
C THR A 454 14.02 24.05 40.58
N TYR A 455 13.06 23.50 39.85
CA TYR A 455 11.99 22.69 40.45
C TYR A 455 11.98 21.21 40.01
N GLN A 456 12.89 20.78 39.11
CA GLN A 456 12.96 19.40 38.57
C GLN A 456 11.58 18.78 38.20
N MET A 457 10.64 19.61 37.76
CA MET A 457 9.27 19.20 37.48
C MET A 457 9.16 18.42 36.16
N SER A 458 8.07 17.67 36.00
CA SER A 458 7.81 16.98 34.73
C SER A 458 7.53 17.98 33.61
N HIS A 459 7.87 17.61 32.37
CA HIS A 459 7.68 18.45 31.19
C HIS A 459 6.23 18.96 31.04
N ASN A 460 5.25 18.12 31.37
CA ASN A 460 3.82 18.44 31.26
C ASN A 460 3.40 19.50 32.28
N GLU A 461 3.92 19.41 33.51
CA GLU A 461 3.65 20.39 34.57
C GLU A 461 4.30 21.74 34.24
N CYS A 462 5.54 21.74 33.74
CA CYS A 462 6.21 22.95 33.25
C CYS A 462 5.41 23.62 32.12
N SER A 463 4.85 22.83 31.20
CA SER A 463 4.02 23.35 30.10
C SER A 463 2.73 23.98 30.60
N ALA A 464 2.04 23.35 31.54
CA ALA A 464 0.83 23.88 32.13
C ALA A 464 1.10 25.18 32.90
N LEU A 465 2.21 25.26 33.64
CA LEU A 465 2.62 26.44 34.39
C LEU A 465 2.97 27.60 33.45
N CYS A 466 3.80 27.38 32.43
CA CYS A 466 4.14 28.41 31.45
C CYS A 466 2.91 28.93 30.68
N GLY A 467 1.93 28.05 30.40
CA GLY A 467 0.66 28.44 29.79
C GLY A 467 -0.17 29.37 30.68
N ARG A 468 -0.20 29.13 32.00
CA ARG A 468 -0.86 30.03 32.97
C ARG A 468 -0.11 31.35 33.11
N LEU A 469 1.22 31.30 33.25
CA LEU A 469 2.08 32.49 33.35
C LEU A 469 1.91 33.41 32.14
N TRP A 470 1.88 32.87 30.92
CA TRP A 470 1.68 33.69 29.72
C TRP A 470 0.37 34.49 29.75
N ARG A 471 -0.72 33.90 30.26
CA ARG A 471 -2.03 34.57 30.37
C ARG A 471 -2.04 35.66 31.44
N GLN A 472 -1.28 35.48 32.51
CA GLN A 472 -1.18 36.43 33.62
C GLN A 472 -0.19 37.57 33.36
N MET A 473 0.81 37.37 32.50
CA MET A 473 1.79 38.40 32.15
C MET A 473 1.14 39.64 31.53
N SER A 474 1.63 40.82 31.88
CA SER A 474 1.18 42.09 31.32
C SER A 474 1.63 42.26 29.86
N GLU A 475 1.05 43.22 29.14
CA GLU A 475 1.46 43.54 27.77
C GLU A 475 2.92 43.97 27.69
N GLU A 476 3.39 44.70 28.72
CA GLU A 476 4.77 45.19 28.85
C GLU A 476 5.76 44.04 29.05
N GLU A 477 5.41 43.03 29.85
CA GLU A 477 6.23 41.83 30.05
C GLU A 477 6.27 40.93 28.81
N ARG A 478 5.25 41.01 27.95
CA ARG A 478 5.19 40.28 26.67
C ARG A 478 5.97 40.99 25.56
N GLU A 479 6.19 42.30 25.69
CA GLU A 479 6.78 43.14 24.64
C GLU A 479 8.19 42.69 24.21
N PRO A 480 9.12 42.33 25.11
CA PRO A 480 10.42 41.78 24.72
C PRO A 480 10.29 40.51 23.87
N TYR A 481 9.37 39.61 24.25
CA TYR A 481 9.13 38.36 23.53
C TYR A 481 8.46 38.58 22.17
N LYS A 482 7.59 39.59 22.04
CA LYS A 482 7.00 40.00 20.76
C LYS A 482 8.08 40.50 19.80
N ARG A 483 9.00 41.36 20.26
CA ARG A 483 10.13 41.83 19.44
C ARG A 483 11.02 40.67 18.99
N MET A 484 11.36 39.75 19.89
CA MET A 484 12.15 38.56 19.54
C MET A 484 11.41 37.64 18.54
N ALA A 485 10.07 37.57 18.59
CA ALA A 485 9.29 36.80 17.63
C ALA A 485 9.26 37.45 16.24
N VAL A 486 9.25 38.78 16.16
CA VAL A 486 9.40 39.52 14.90
C VAL A 486 10.78 39.24 14.29
N GLU A 487 11.83 39.22 15.11
CA GLU A 487 13.18 38.91 14.62
C GLU A 487 13.32 37.45 14.17
N ASP A 488 12.73 36.49 14.89
CA ASP A 488 12.72 35.09 14.45
C ASP A 488 11.88 34.88 13.18
N LYS A 489 10.85 35.71 12.96
CA LYS A 489 10.11 35.75 11.70
C LYS A 489 10.99 36.23 10.55
N ARG A 490 11.79 37.29 10.75
CA ARG A 490 12.76 37.77 9.77
C ARG A 490 13.81 36.71 9.44
N ARG A 491 14.37 36.04 10.47
CA ARG A 491 15.26 34.89 10.29
C ARG A 491 14.64 33.83 9.39
N TYR A 492 13.39 33.43 9.67
CA TYR A 492 12.70 32.42 8.87
C TYR A 492 12.48 32.88 7.42
N GLU A 493 12.13 34.14 7.19
CA GLU A 493 11.95 34.69 5.84
C GLU A 493 13.26 34.65 5.04
N VAL A 494 14.39 35.03 5.65
CA VAL A 494 15.72 34.96 5.03
C VAL A 494 16.15 33.50 4.78
N GLU A 495 15.98 32.61 5.76
CA GLU A 495 16.27 31.19 5.60
C GLU A 495 15.39 30.54 4.52
N LEU A 496 14.12 30.94 4.42
CA LEU A 496 13.20 30.43 3.39
C LEU A 496 13.58 30.95 2.01
N ALA A 497 13.97 32.22 1.89
CA ALA A 497 14.46 32.79 0.64
C ALA A 497 15.74 32.07 0.16
N THR A 498 16.70 31.86 1.06
CA THR A 498 17.93 31.11 0.76
C THR A 498 17.65 29.64 0.42
N TYR A 499 16.74 28.98 1.14
CA TYR A 499 16.31 27.61 0.82
C TYR A 499 15.63 27.51 -0.54
N ASN A 500 14.74 28.45 -0.86
CA ASN A 500 14.08 28.50 -2.16
C ASN A 500 15.07 28.78 -3.29
N ALA A 501 16.05 29.67 -3.07
CA ALA A 501 17.12 29.94 -4.03
C ALA A 501 18.03 28.72 -4.21
N GLN A 502 18.37 27.99 -3.15
CA GLN A 502 19.13 26.75 -3.25
C GLN A 502 18.32 25.66 -3.97
N ALA A 503 17.01 25.58 -3.73
CA ALA A 503 16.12 24.65 -4.41
C ALA A 503 15.96 25.01 -5.90
N SER A 504 15.90 26.29 -6.25
CA SER A 504 15.85 26.73 -7.65
C SER A 504 17.15 26.45 -8.36
N VAL A 505 18.31 26.71 -7.74
CA VAL A 505 19.63 26.37 -8.31
C VAL A 505 19.80 24.86 -8.48
N ALA A 506 19.36 24.07 -7.49
CA ALA A 506 19.38 22.61 -7.61
C ALA A 506 18.44 22.09 -8.71
N SER A 507 17.26 22.71 -8.88
CA SER A 507 16.34 22.39 -9.98
C SER A 507 16.89 22.81 -11.34
N GLU A 508 17.57 23.95 -11.43
CA GLU A 508 18.22 24.42 -12.65
C GLU A 508 19.44 23.57 -13.02
N GLY A 509 20.21 23.13 -12.03
CA GLY A 509 21.27 22.13 -12.21
C GLY A 509 20.72 20.80 -12.74
N ALA A 510 19.68 20.27 -12.09
CA ALA A 510 19.03 19.03 -12.53
C ALA A 510 18.41 19.15 -13.93
N LEU A 511 17.89 20.32 -14.31
CA LEU A 511 17.43 20.60 -15.67
C LEU A 511 18.61 20.60 -16.65
N ARG A 512 19.73 21.25 -16.31
CA ARG A 512 20.94 21.33 -17.14
C ARG A 512 21.65 19.98 -17.32
N ASP A 513 21.49 19.09 -16.35
CA ASP A 513 22.04 17.73 -16.34
C ASP A 513 21.07 16.69 -16.93
N SER A 514 19.85 17.10 -17.29
CA SER A 514 18.89 16.22 -17.96
C SER A 514 19.34 15.91 -19.39
N ALA A 515 19.39 14.62 -19.75
CA ALA A 515 19.80 14.16 -21.07
C ALA A 515 19.00 14.80 -22.21
N GLY A 516 17.68 14.96 -22.03
CA GLY A 516 16.82 15.62 -23.03
C GLY A 516 17.15 17.10 -23.23
N PHE A 517 17.50 17.82 -22.15
CA PHE A 517 17.91 19.22 -22.24
C PHE A 517 19.30 19.38 -22.86
N GLN A 518 20.24 18.49 -22.57
CA GLN A 518 21.57 18.51 -23.18
C GLN A 518 21.49 18.26 -24.69
N TYR A 519 20.71 17.26 -25.12
CA TYR A 519 20.51 16.97 -26.52
C TYR A 519 19.83 18.13 -27.28
N PHE A 520 18.82 18.77 -26.66
CA PHE A 520 18.20 19.96 -27.21
C PHE A 520 19.14 21.16 -27.27
N PHE A 521 19.99 21.34 -26.26
CA PHE A 521 21.02 22.37 -26.26
C PHE A 521 22.01 22.18 -27.41
N GLU A 522 22.51 20.97 -27.61
CA GLU A 522 23.37 20.65 -28.75
C GLU A 522 22.67 20.88 -30.10
N ALA A 523 21.40 20.47 -30.24
CA ALA A 523 20.62 20.72 -31.45
C ALA A 523 20.50 22.21 -31.76
N LYS A 524 20.28 23.05 -30.74
CA LYS A 524 20.18 24.51 -30.91
C LYS A 524 21.53 25.18 -31.16
N CYS A 525 22.62 24.67 -30.59
CA CYS A 525 23.97 25.13 -30.92
C CYS A 525 24.35 24.81 -32.38
N ARG A 526 23.89 23.68 -32.94
CA ARG A 526 24.08 23.34 -34.36
C ARG A 526 23.33 24.29 -35.30
N GLU A 527 22.17 24.78 -34.89
CA GLU A 527 21.36 25.74 -35.67
C GLU A 527 21.87 27.18 -35.53
N ASN A 528 22.41 27.56 -34.37
CA ASN A 528 22.91 28.90 -34.10
C ASN A 528 24.14 28.87 -33.18
N GLU A 529 25.32 29.04 -33.77
CA GLU A 529 26.62 28.84 -33.13
C GLU A 529 26.90 29.83 -31.97
N LYS A 530 26.13 30.92 -31.86
CA LYS A 530 26.30 31.96 -30.83
C LYS A 530 25.20 31.99 -29.75
N ILE A 531 24.32 30.97 -29.70
CA ILE A 531 23.22 30.97 -28.72
C ILE A 531 23.71 30.66 -27.30
N SER A 532 23.30 31.46 -26.32
CA SER A 532 23.70 31.27 -24.93
C SER A 532 22.90 30.16 -24.25
N ARG A 533 23.54 29.39 -23.36
CA ARG A 533 22.89 28.30 -22.60
C ARG A 533 21.69 28.76 -21.77
N ASN A 534 21.70 30.01 -21.32
CA ASN A 534 20.56 30.61 -20.60
C ASN A 534 19.38 30.93 -21.53
N GLU A 535 19.64 31.29 -22.78
CA GLU A 535 18.61 31.57 -23.79
C GLU A 535 17.93 30.26 -24.23
N VAL A 536 18.71 29.20 -24.43
CA VAL A 536 18.15 27.87 -24.72
C VAL A 536 17.32 27.33 -23.55
N ALA A 537 17.76 27.56 -22.31
CA ALA A 537 16.97 27.21 -21.11
C ALA A 537 15.64 27.99 -21.02
N ALA A 538 15.58 29.23 -21.50
CA ALA A 538 14.35 29.99 -21.58
C ALA A 538 13.39 29.41 -22.64
N ILE A 539 13.92 29.04 -23.81
CA ILE A 539 13.14 28.39 -24.89
C ILE A 539 12.61 27.03 -24.42
N TRP A 540 13.43 26.24 -23.74
CA TRP A 540 13.02 24.95 -23.17
C TRP A 540 11.87 25.11 -22.16
N ARG A 541 11.90 26.12 -21.30
CA ARG A 541 10.80 26.40 -20.36
C ARG A 541 9.51 26.85 -21.05
N GLY A 542 9.60 27.49 -22.20
CA GLY A 542 8.44 27.85 -23.02
C GLY A 542 7.83 26.67 -23.78
N MET A 543 8.52 25.52 -23.82
CA MET A 543 8.09 24.32 -24.51
C MET A 543 7.11 23.51 -23.65
N SER A 544 6.06 22.95 -24.27
CA SER A 544 5.08 22.12 -23.57
C SER A 544 5.71 20.82 -23.03
N GLU A 545 5.21 20.33 -21.90
CA GLU A 545 5.69 19.11 -21.24
C GLU A 545 5.78 17.89 -22.18
N PRO A 546 4.81 17.62 -23.08
CA PRO A 546 4.94 16.53 -24.05
C PRO A 546 6.11 16.70 -25.02
N HIS A 547 6.42 17.93 -25.44
CA HIS A 547 7.57 18.18 -26.32
C HIS A 547 8.90 18.03 -25.59
N GLN A 548 8.99 18.41 -24.31
CA GLN A 548 10.20 18.18 -23.51
C GLN A 548 10.48 16.68 -23.32
N LEU A 549 9.43 15.87 -23.17
CA LEU A 549 9.54 14.41 -23.09
C LEU A 549 10.03 13.79 -24.40
N LEU A 550 9.57 14.27 -25.55
CA LEU A 550 10.05 13.81 -26.86
C LEU A 550 11.56 14.03 -27.03
N TRP A 551 12.09 15.18 -26.58
CA TRP A 551 13.53 15.42 -26.59
C TRP A 551 14.30 14.50 -25.64
N ALA A 552 13.70 14.08 -24.53
CA ALA A 552 14.29 13.08 -23.63
C ALA A 552 14.26 11.66 -24.22
N GLU A 553 13.21 11.31 -24.98
CA GLU A 553 13.14 10.04 -25.72
C GLU A 553 14.18 9.99 -26.84
N LEU A 554 14.32 11.06 -27.63
CA LEU A 554 15.33 11.19 -28.69
C LEU A 554 16.77 11.11 -28.14
N ALA A 555 17.02 11.69 -26.95
CA ALA A 555 18.31 11.58 -26.30
C ALA A 555 18.64 10.13 -25.89
N ASN A 556 17.65 9.35 -25.46
CA ASN A 556 17.85 7.94 -25.08
C ASN A 556 18.02 7.00 -26.29
N ASP A 557 17.34 7.27 -27.40
CA ASP A 557 17.46 6.49 -28.64
C ASP A 557 18.81 6.68 -29.35
N SER A 558 19.56 7.73 -29.00
CA SER A 558 20.87 8.03 -29.60
C SER A 558 22.05 7.22 -29.02
N HIS A 559 21.84 6.38 -27.98
CA HIS A 559 22.86 5.49 -27.45
C HIS A 559 22.74 4.03 -27.95
N LEU A 560 23.40 3.80 -29.11
CA LEU A 560 24.03 2.57 -29.67
C LEU A 560 23.35 1.86 -30.86
N PRO A 561 24.12 1.26 -31.82
CA PRO A 561 25.57 1.39 -32.12
C PRO A 561 25.86 1.68 -33.61
N GLY A 562 26.94 2.42 -33.89
CA GLY A 562 27.40 2.62 -35.27
C GLY A 562 28.55 3.61 -35.37
N ALA A 563 29.71 3.23 -34.85
CA ALA A 563 30.98 3.92 -35.14
C ALA A 563 32.10 2.89 -35.15
N ASP A 564 32.09 2.02 -36.16
CA ASP A 564 33.33 1.50 -36.71
C ASP A 564 34.07 2.70 -37.34
N ALA A 565 35.05 3.21 -36.62
CA ALA A 565 36.07 4.12 -37.13
C ALA A 565 37.44 3.62 -36.68
N SER A 566 37.75 2.39 -37.08
CA SER A 566 39.09 1.81 -37.06
C SER A 566 39.64 1.78 -38.50
N ASP A 567 39.68 2.91 -39.19
CA ASP A 567 40.46 3.04 -40.43
C ASP A 567 40.64 4.51 -40.87
N ALA A 568 41.26 5.34 -40.01
CA ALA A 568 41.70 6.69 -40.40
C ALA A 568 42.60 7.33 -39.32
N ASN A 569 43.72 6.71 -38.96
CA ASN A 569 44.85 7.47 -38.40
C ASN A 569 46.18 6.71 -38.44
N GLN A 570 46.53 6.22 -39.63
CA GLN A 570 47.86 5.73 -39.94
C GLN A 570 48.47 6.61 -41.03
N GLU A 571 48.58 7.91 -40.75
CA GLU A 571 49.41 8.87 -41.49
C GLU A 571 49.24 10.26 -40.84
N ARG A 572 50.11 10.61 -39.88
CA ARG A 572 50.51 11.98 -39.43
C ARG A 572 50.94 11.97 -37.96
N THR A 573 52.00 11.24 -37.65
CA THR A 573 52.80 11.48 -36.43
C THR A 573 54.26 11.19 -36.71
N GLU A 574 54.86 11.90 -37.68
CA GLU A 574 56.30 12.10 -37.71
C GLU A 574 56.58 13.54 -38.15
N GLU A 575 57.50 14.17 -37.42
CA GLU A 575 58.18 15.43 -37.75
C GLU A 575 57.38 16.73 -37.73
N GLN A 576 57.23 17.32 -36.53
CA GLN A 576 57.71 18.69 -36.28
C GLN A 576 57.63 19.01 -34.78
N GLY A 577 58.77 18.88 -34.11
CA GLY A 577 58.93 19.17 -32.69
C GLY A 577 60.39 19.08 -32.24
N HIS A 578 61.29 19.80 -32.89
CA HIS A 578 62.63 20.01 -32.33
C HIS A 578 63.23 21.35 -32.77
N LEU A 579 63.45 22.22 -31.78
CA LEU A 579 64.26 23.46 -31.69
C LEU A 579 63.54 24.32 -30.63
N GLY A 580 63.97 24.52 -29.39
CA GLY A 580 65.22 24.30 -28.71
C GLY A 580 65.34 25.44 -27.69
N MET A 581 65.39 25.15 -26.39
CA MET A 581 65.98 26.06 -25.40
C MET A 581 66.66 25.23 -24.30
N SER A 582 67.93 25.52 -24.13
CA SER A 582 68.87 24.95 -23.16
C SER A 582 69.11 25.98 -22.03
N ALA A 583 69.80 25.52 -20.97
CA ALA A 583 70.29 26.23 -19.76
C ALA A 583 69.26 26.34 -18.60
N SER A 584 69.55 26.07 -17.32
CA SER A 584 70.75 25.70 -16.54
C SER A 584 70.27 25.04 -15.23
N ALA A 585 70.78 23.85 -14.86
CA ALA A 585 71.77 23.63 -13.78
C ALA A 585 71.52 24.36 -12.44
N VAL A 586 71.13 23.62 -11.38
CA VAL A 586 71.77 23.63 -10.04
C VAL A 586 71.64 22.24 -9.40
N LEU A 587 72.75 21.79 -8.83
CA LEU A 587 73.05 20.48 -8.26
C LEU A 587 72.57 20.30 -6.80
N THR A 588 72.25 19.04 -6.49
CA THR A 588 72.46 18.18 -5.28
C THR A 588 72.86 18.80 -3.92
N PRO A 589 72.50 18.15 -2.80
CA PRO A 589 73.27 17.00 -2.27
C PRO A 589 72.35 15.77 -2.14
N GLN A 590 72.57 14.70 -2.89
CA GLN A 590 73.46 13.58 -2.51
C GLN A 590 73.22 13.09 -1.08
N GLU A 591 72.97 11.79 -1.01
CA GLU A 591 72.87 10.96 0.19
C GLU A 591 71.48 10.95 0.85
N ARG A 592 70.86 9.82 1.15
CA ARG A 592 71.24 8.41 1.11
C ARG A 592 70.04 7.69 1.75
N LEU A 593 69.75 6.47 1.29
CA LEU A 593 69.14 5.37 2.08
C LEU A 593 67.65 5.57 2.44
N LEU A 594 66.69 4.70 2.07
CA LEU A 594 66.68 3.28 1.73
C LEU A 594 65.58 2.99 0.70
#